data_AF-A0A7S1BBB4-F1
#
_entry.id   AF-A0A7S1BBB4-F1
#
_cell.length_a   1.000
_cell.length_b   1.000
_cell.length_c   1.000
_cell.angle_alpha   90.00
_cell.angle_beta   90.00
_cell.angle_gamma   90.00
#
_symmetry.space_group_name_H-M   'P 1'
#
loop_
_entity.id
_entity.type
_entity.pdbx_description
1 polymer ?
#
loop_
_entity_poly.entity_id
_entity_poly.type
_entity_poly.pdbx_seq_one_letter_code
_entity_poly.pdbx_strand_id
1 'polypeptide(L)'
;GTAAGLVVSATPLRKLFVSDGGTPPLGVLAHSLRNFGRAANPLALLVLMSSLAAGAGMGPRDPKEPTPPPPRENTEGEGASPLRRLACVSAARSCASPLIMIGVLRLLQKLGAVGNPREHPAQWFVLLLQSAVPPAQNSVLMLQAAGKTGEAEDLARFLLGSYAVSAVSLVLVVTVALAKLGLA
;
A
#
# COMPACT_ATOMS: atom_id res chain seq x y z
N GLY A 1 -2.96 -8.41 -6.21
CA GLY A 1 -3.91 -7.41 -6.72
C GLY A 1 -3.50 -6.89 -8.07
N THR A 2 -2.40 -6.15 -8.14
CA THR A 2 -1.91 -5.45 -9.34
C THR A 2 -1.67 -6.35 -10.55
N ALA A 3 -0.89 -7.42 -10.37
CA ALA A 3 -0.55 -8.35 -11.45
C ALA A 3 -1.79 -9.07 -11.99
N ALA A 4 -2.70 -9.49 -11.11
CA ALA A 4 -3.98 -10.08 -11.51
C ALA A 4 -4.85 -9.09 -12.29
N GLY A 5 -4.90 -7.82 -11.86
CA GLY A 5 -5.62 -6.77 -12.60
C GLY A 5 -5.03 -6.50 -13.98
N LEU A 6 -3.69 -6.51 -14.09
CA LEU A 6 -2.95 -6.35 -15.35
C LEU A 6 -3.16 -7.53 -16.30
N VAL A 7 -3.19 -8.75 -15.78
CA VAL A 7 -3.46 -9.96 -16.56
C VAL A 7 -4.91 -9.97 -17.05
N VAL A 8 -5.87 -9.58 -16.21
CA VAL A 8 -7.29 -9.50 -16.59
C VAL A 8 -7.55 -8.38 -17.59
N SER A 9 -6.85 -7.25 -17.50
CA SER A 9 -7.01 -6.14 -18.44
C SER A 9 -6.33 -6.39 -19.79
N ALA A 10 -5.24 -7.17 -19.82
CA ALA A 10 -4.52 -7.52 -21.04
C ALA A 10 -5.11 -8.73 -21.80
N THR A 11 -6.07 -9.45 -21.20
CA THR A 11 -6.71 -10.63 -21.81
C THR A 11 -8.14 -10.32 -22.27
N PRO A 12 -8.70 -11.11 -23.21
CA PRO A 12 -10.09 -10.96 -23.66
C PRO A 12 -11.13 -11.13 -22.53
N LEU A 13 -10.71 -11.60 -21.35
CA LEU A 13 -11.50 -11.64 -20.12
C LEU A 13 -12.00 -10.25 -19.68
N ARG A 14 -11.39 -9.15 -20.13
CA ARG A 14 -11.87 -7.78 -19.87
C ARG A 14 -13.36 -7.63 -20.20
N LYS A 15 -13.86 -8.25 -21.27
CA LYS A 15 -15.27 -8.12 -21.72
C LYS A 15 -16.29 -8.68 -20.73
N LEU A 16 -15.87 -9.60 -19.85
CA LEU A 16 -16.74 -10.14 -18.79
C LEU A 16 -16.94 -9.15 -17.63
N PHE A 17 -15.99 -8.24 -17.40
CA PHE A 17 -15.97 -7.33 -16.26
C PHE A 17 -16.23 -5.87 -16.63
N VAL A 18 -15.90 -5.47 -17.86
CA VAL A 18 -16.04 -4.10 -18.38
C VAL A 18 -16.63 -4.21 -19.78
N SER A 19 -17.87 -3.76 -19.96
CA SER A 19 -18.54 -3.76 -21.26
C SER A 19 -18.55 -2.36 -21.84
N ASP A 20 -18.28 -2.23 -23.15
CA ASP A 20 -18.18 -0.95 -23.85
C ASP A 20 -19.56 -0.36 -24.23
N GLY A 21 -20.67 -0.97 -23.79
CA GLY A 21 -22.03 -0.48 -24.11
C GLY A 21 -23.22 -1.20 -23.45
N GLY A 22 -23.02 -2.06 -22.44
CA GLY A 22 -24.11 -2.77 -21.75
C GLY A 22 -23.77 -3.12 -20.30
N THR A 23 -24.70 -3.72 -19.55
CA THR A 23 -24.46 -4.22 -18.19
C THR A 23 -23.65 -5.52 -18.26
N PRO A 24 -22.37 -5.53 -17.80
CA PRO A 24 -21.57 -6.76 -17.85
C PRO A 24 -22.15 -7.81 -16.89
N PRO A 25 -22.15 -9.10 -17.27
CA PRO A 25 -22.79 -10.16 -16.47
C PRO A 25 -22.14 -10.35 -15.10
N LEU A 26 -20.84 -10.06 -14.97
CA LEU A 26 -20.11 -10.07 -13.69
C LEU A 26 -19.93 -8.67 -13.07
N GLY A 27 -20.61 -7.66 -13.61
CA GLY A 27 -20.53 -6.29 -13.15
C GLY A 27 -20.87 -6.14 -11.67
N VAL A 28 -21.91 -6.84 -11.20
CA VAL A 28 -22.34 -6.83 -9.79
C VAL A 28 -21.25 -7.39 -8.87
N LEU A 29 -20.57 -8.45 -9.30
CA LEU A 29 -19.50 -9.06 -8.51
C LEU A 29 -18.29 -8.12 -8.43
N ALA A 30 -17.89 -7.52 -9.56
CA ALA A 30 -16.82 -6.52 -9.60
C ALA A 30 -17.16 -5.28 -8.75
N HIS A 31 -18.41 -4.82 -8.81
CA HIS A 31 -18.87 -3.67 -8.03
C HIS A 31 -18.89 -3.96 -6.52
N SER A 32 -19.32 -5.16 -6.14
CA SER A 32 -19.31 -5.63 -4.76
C SER A 32 -17.89 -5.78 -4.23
N LEU A 33 -16.99 -6.39 -5.01
CA LEU A 33 -15.57 -6.52 -4.65
C LEU A 33 -14.88 -5.15 -4.51
N ARG A 34 -15.24 -4.20 -5.37
CA ARG A 34 -14.72 -2.82 -5.34
C ARG A 34 -15.24 -2.05 -4.13
N ASN A 35 -16.52 -2.20 -3.79
CA ASN A 35 -17.11 -1.62 -2.60
C ASN A 35 -16.51 -2.24 -1.32
N PHE A 36 -16.30 -3.55 -1.31
CA PHE A 36 -15.64 -4.26 -0.20
C PHE A 36 -14.19 -3.79 -0.05
N GLY A 37 -13.43 -3.67 -1.14
CA GLY A 37 -12.07 -3.12 -1.11
C GLY A 37 -12.01 -1.66 -0.64
N ARG A 38 -13.01 -0.84 -1.00
CA ARG A 38 -13.15 0.54 -0.48
C ARG A 38 -13.47 0.58 1.01
N ALA A 39 -14.27 -0.37 1.50
CA ALA A 39 -14.61 -0.50 2.91
C ALA A 39 -13.46 -1.13 3.73
N ALA A 40 -12.62 -1.97 3.13
CA ALA A 40 -11.51 -2.63 3.80
C ALA A 40 -10.43 -1.64 4.29
N ASN A 41 -10.16 -0.57 3.55
CA ASN A 41 -9.18 0.44 3.95
C ASN A 41 -9.52 1.15 5.28
N PRO A 42 -10.72 1.75 5.47
CA PRO A 42 -11.08 2.36 6.74
C PRO A 42 -11.20 1.34 7.87
N LEU A 43 -11.63 0.11 7.59
CA LEU A 43 -11.70 -0.98 8.58
C LEU A 43 -10.30 -1.39 9.07
N ALA A 44 -9.35 -1.53 8.16
CA ALA A 44 -7.98 -1.89 8.51
C ALA A 44 -7.27 -0.74 9.25
N LEU A 45 -7.58 0.53 8.93
CA LEU A 45 -7.16 1.68 9.75
C LEU A 45 -7.78 1.67 11.15
N LEU A 46 -9.05 1.30 11.27
CA LEU A 46 -9.73 1.15 12.57
C LEU A 46 -9.10 0.04 13.42
N VAL A 47 -8.80 -1.12 12.81
CA VAL A 47 -8.12 -2.24 13.49
C VAL A 47 -6.71 -1.83 13.91
N LEU A 48 -5.98 -1.12 13.06
CA LEU A 48 -4.66 -0.57 13.41
C LEU A 48 -4.73 0.43 14.56
N MET A 49 -5.69 1.38 14.52
CA MET A 49 -5.89 2.35 15.59
C MET A 49 -6.31 1.68 16.89
N SER A 50 -7.18 0.67 16.83
CA SER A 50 -7.57 -0.13 18.00
C SER A 50 -6.39 -0.90 18.59
N SER A 51 -5.54 -1.47 17.73
CA SER A 51 -4.34 -2.21 18.17
C SER A 51 -3.30 -1.29 18.81
N LEU A 52 -3.13 -0.09 18.25
CA LEU A 52 -2.29 0.97 18.83
C LEU A 52 -2.84 1.47 20.18
N ALA A 53 -4.15 1.66 20.30
CA ALA A 53 -4.79 2.09 21.54
C ALA A 53 -4.68 1.03 22.66
N ALA A 54 -4.80 -0.25 22.30
CA ALA A 54 -4.62 -1.36 23.24
C ALA A 54 -3.17 -1.42 23.76
N GLY A 55 -2.18 -1.32 22.87
CA GLY A 55 -0.76 -1.35 23.23
C GLY A 55 -0.24 -0.08 23.95
N ALA A 56 -0.90 1.06 23.76
CA ALA A 56 -0.66 2.29 24.53
C ALA A 56 -1.22 2.23 25.97
N GLY A 57 -1.84 1.12 26.38
CA GLY A 57 -2.32 0.91 27.75
C GLY A 57 -3.66 1.60 28.07
N MET A 58 -4.47 1.96 27.06
CA MET A 58 -5.79 2.58 27.24
C MET A 58 -6.95 1.57 27.37
N GLY A 59 -6.68 0.26 27.35
CA GLY A 59 -7.69 -0.77 27.57
C GLY A 59 -8.03 -0.98 29.06
N PRO A 60 -9.21 -1.55 29.39
CA PRO A 60 -9.53 -1.95 30.76
C PRO A 60 -8.47 -2.93 31.27
N ARG A 61 -7.61 -2.47 32.19
CA ARG A 61 -6.63 -3.34 32.84
C ARG A 61 -7.38 -4.30 33.74
N ASP A 62 -7.39 -5.57 33.38
CA ASP A 62 -7.74 -6.62 34.30
C ASP A 62 -6.63 -6.68 35.37
N PRO A 63 -6.92 -6.49 36.68
CA PRO A 63 -5.88 -6.36 37.71
C PRO A 63 -5.08 -7.64 38.00
N LYS A 64 -5.24 -8.70 37.21
CA LYS A 64 -4.59 -10.01 37.38
C LYS A 64 -3.58 -10.37 36.30
N GLU A 65 -3.35 -9.54 35.29
CA GLU A 65 -2.40 -9.88 34.23
C GLU A 65 -0.95 -9.73 34.72
N PRO A 66 -0.11 -10.78 34.62
CA PRO A 66 1.30 -10.69 34.95
C PRO A 66 1.95 -9.62 34.07
N THR A 67 2.76 -8.77 34.70
CA THR A 67 3.52 -7.72 34.05
C THR A 67 4.17 -8.26 32.76
N PRO A 68 3.92 -7.65 31.59
CA PRO A 68 4.56 -8.10 30.36
C PRO A 68 6.08 -8.03 30.57
N PRO A 69 6.84 -9.05 30.13
CA PRO A 69 8.30 -8.98 30.18
C PRO A 69 8.76 -7.71 29.45
N PRO A 70 9.84 -7.06 29.93
CA PRO A 70 10.37 -5.88 29.27
C PRO A 70 10.61 -6.19 27.78
N PRO A 71 10.43 -5.19 26.88
CA PRO A 71 10.64 -5.38 25.47
C PRO A 71 11.99 -6.06 25.26
N ARG A 72 11.99 -7.27 24.69
CA ARG A 72 13.24 -7.91 24.29
C ARG A 72 13.82 -7.05 23.17
N GLU A 73 14.77 -6.22 23.56
CA GLU A 73 15.70 -5.52 22.71
C GLU A 73 16.43 -6.61 21.90
N ASN A 74 15.87 -6.97 20.75
CA ASN A 74 16.49 -7.87 19.81
C ASN A 74 17.65 -7.12 19.16
N THR A 75 18.77 -7.16 19.86
CA THR A 75 20.10 -6.81 19.40
C THR A 75 20.53 -7.83 18.36
N GLU A 76 20.41 -7.52 17.07
CA GLU A 76 21.29 -8.05 16.03
C GLU A 76 21.15 -7.19 14.76
N GLY A 77 22.20 -6.39 14.50
CA GLY A 77 22.34 -5.50 13.35
C GLY A 77 22.63 -4.06 13.75
N GLU A 78 23.92 -3.74 13.88
CA GLU A 78 24.53 -2.41 14.07
C GLU A 78 23.65 -1.18 13.76
N GLY A 79 23.45 -0.34 14.79
CA GLY A 79 23.65 1.12 14.72
C GLY A 79 22.67 2.00 13.94
N ALA A 80 21.65 1.47 13.26
CA ALA A 80 20.64 2.33 12.63
C ALA A 80 19.47 2.57 13.58
N SER A 81 19.34 3.81 14.08
CA SER A 81 18.18 4.22 14.88
C SER A 81 16.88 3.83 14.17
N PRO A 82 15.82 3.46 14.90
CA PRO A 82 14.54 3.04 14.31
C PRO A 82 13.99 4.09 13.33
N LEU A 83 14.24 5.37 13.61
CA LEU A 83 13.96 6.50 12.72
C LEU A 83 14.78 6.47 11.42
N ARG A 84 16.06 6.12 11.46
CA ARG A 84 16.91 5.99 10.27
C ARG A 84 16.49 4.83 9.39
N ARG A 85 16.10 3.70 9.99
CA ARG A 85 15.53 2.56 9.26
C ARG A 85 14.21 2.94 8.59
N LEU A 86 13.32 3.62 9.33
CA LEU A 86 12.05 4.13 8.81
C LEU A 86 12.25 5.13 7.67
N ALA A 87 13.16 6.09 7.84
CA ALA A 87 13.48 7.09 6.82
C ALA A 87 14.10 6.43 5.57
N CYS A 88 15.02 5.47 5.76
CA CYS A 88 15.67 4.76 4.66
C CYS A 88 14.66 3.93 3.86
N VAL A 89 13.82 3.13 4.53
CA VAL A 89 12.79 2.31 3.86
C VAL A 89 11.75 3.21 3.19
N SER A 90 11.32 4.28 3.85
CA SER A 90 10.35 5.23 3.29
C SER A 90 10.92 6.00 2.11
N ALA A 91 12.19 6.42 2.16
CA ALA A 91 12.85 7.12 1.05
C ALA A 91 13.14 6.18 -0.13
N ALA A 92 13.69 4.99 0.14
CA ALA A 92 13.92 3.97 -0.88
C ALA A 92 12.61 3.61 -1.60
N ARG A 93 11.50 3.52 -0.87
CA ARG A 93 10.21 3.20 -1.46
C ARG A 93 9.55 4.37 -2.15
N SER A 94 9.61 5.57 -1.59
CA SER A 94 8.97 6.77 -2.17
C SER A 94 9.73 7.31 -3.37
N CYS A 95 11.03 7.01 -3.49
CA CYS A 95 11.86 7.46 -4.60
C CYS A 95 12.20 6.32 -5.57
N ALA A 96 12.78 5.22 -5.09
CA ALA A 96 13.29 4.18 -5.99
C ALA A 96 12.15 3.39 -6.65
N SER A 97 11.07 3.06 -5.92
CA SER A 97 9.93 2.33 -6.50
C SER A 97 9.26 3.06 -7.67
N PRO A 98 8.87 4.34 -7.56
CA PRO A 98 8.29 5.05 -8.69
C PRO A 98 9.30 5.30 -9.83
N LEU A 99 10.58 5.51 -9.53
CA LEU A 99 11.60 5.62 -10.58
C LEU A 99 11.76 4.31 -11.36
N ILE A 100 11.81 3.18 -10.66
CA ILE A 100 11.85 1.85 -11.28
C ILE A 100 10.57 1.64 -12.12
N MET A 101 9.39 1.98 -11.59
CA MET A 101 8.13 1.87 -12.33
C MET A 101 8.13 2.72 -13.60
N ILE A 102 8.60 3.96 -13.55
CA ILE A 102 8.74 4.81 -14.75
C ILE A 102 9.64 4.12 -15.78
N GLY A 103 10.77 3.56 -15.35
CA GLY A 103 11.68 2.78 -16.20
C GLY A 103 10.99 1.59 -16.86
N VAL A 104 10.26 0.80 -16.07
CA VAL A 104 9.49 -0.37 -16.54
C VAL A 104 8.39 0.04 -17.52
N LEU A 105 7.63 1.10 -17.22
CA LEU A 105 6.57 1.61 -18.12
C LEU A 105 7.14 2.09 -19.45
N ARG A 106 8.29 2.78 -19.44
CA ARG A 106 8.97 3.17 -20.69
C ARG A 106 9.51 1.97 -21.46
N LEU A 107 10.00 0.94 -20.78
CA LEU A 107 10.42 -0.29 -21.44
C LEU A 107 9.22 -1.02 -22.09
N LEU A 108 8.12 -1.16 -21.35
CA LEU A 108 6.88 -1.76 -21.85
C LEU A 108 6.25 -0.95 -22.99
N GLN A 109 6.40 0.37 -22.97
CA GLN A 109 6.00 1.24 -24.09
C GLN A 109 6.81 0.92 -25.34
N LYS A 110 8.14 0.77 -25.22
CA LYS A 110 9.00 0.40 -26.36
C LYS A 110 8.65 -0.98 -26.93
N LEU A 111 8.17 -1.89 -26.09
CA LEU A 111 7.72 -3.22 -26.47
C LEU A 111 6.28 -3.24 -27.02
N GLY A 112 5.57 -2.10 -27.03
CA GLY A 112 4.18 -2.00 -27.47
C GLY A 112 3.15 -2.61 -26.51
N ALA A 113 3.56 -3.01 -25.31
CA ALA A 113 2.68 -3.63 -24.32
C ALA A 113 1.84 -2.61 -23.53
N VAL A 114 2.29 -1.35 -23.47
CA VAL A 114 1.58 -0.24 -22.83
C VAL A 114 1.53 0.91 -23.83
N GLY A 115 0.35 1.49 -24.05
CA GLY A 115 0.18 2.60 -24.99
C GLY A 115 0.84 3.90 -24.52
N ASN A 116 0.86 4.91 -25.39
CA ASN A 116 1.57 6.16 -25.14
C ASN A 116 0.93 6.91 -23.95
N PRO A 117 1.70 7.54 -23.05
CA PRO A 117 1.16 8.30 -21.91
C PRO A 117 0.15 9.39 -22.31
N ARG A 118 0.24 9.93 -23.53
CA ARG A 118 -0.73 10.89 -24.06
C ARG A 118 -2.07 10.26 -24.48
N GLU A 119 -2.05 9.00 -24.90
CA GLU A 119 -3.24 8.27 -25.35
C GLU A 119 -4.00 7.67 -24.17
N HIS A 120 -3.26 7.19 -23.15
CA HIS A 120 -3.83 6.54 -21.97
C HIS A 120 -3.29 7.13 -20.65
N PRO A 121 -3.51 8.44 -20.39
CA PRO A 121 -2.96 9.12 -19.23
C PRO A 121 -3.45 8.54 -17.90
N ALA A 122 -4.71 8.09 -17.85
CA ALA A 122 -5.28 7.47 -16.65
C ALA A 122 -4.59 6.14 -16.29
N GLN A 123 -4.21 5.33 -17.28
CA GLN A 123 -3.51 4.06 -17.05
C GLN A 123 -2.12 4.32 -16.49
N TRP A 124 -1.38 5.26 -17.08
CA TRP A 124 -0.06 5.67 -16.60
C TRP A 124 -0.13 6.24 -15.19
N PHE A 125 -1.11 7.10 -14.92
CA PHE A 125 -1.34 7.66 -13.60
C PHE A 125 -1.58 6.56 -12.56
N VAL A 126 -2.48 5.60 -12.83
CA VAL A 126 -2.78 4.51 -11.88
C VAL A 126 -1.56 3.64 -11.61
N LEU A 127 -0.79 3.29 -12.65
CA LEU A 127 0.41 2.46 -12.50
C LEU A 127 1.51 3.17 -11.70
N LEU A 128 1.70 4.47 -11.94
CA LEU A 128 2.63 5.30 -11.17
C LEU A 128 2.16 5.46 -9.72
N LEU A 129 0.88 5.78 -9.52
CA LEU A 129 0.29 5.92 -8.19
C LEU A 129 0.50 4.64 -7.38
N GLN A 130 0.23 3.48 -7.97
CA GLN A 130 0.35 2.17 -7.32
C GLN A 130 1.78 1.82 -6.92
N SER A 131 2.78 2.28 -7.67
CA SER A 131 4.19 2.08 -7.32
C SER A 131 4.63 2.90 -6.10
N ALA A 132 3.92 3.99 -5.81
CA ALA A 132 4.22 4.91 -4.72
C ALA A 132 3.35 4.66 -3.47
N VAL A 133 2.39 3.72 -3.51
CA VAL A 133 1.57 3.40 -2.34
C VAL A 133 2.43 2.71 -1.25
N PRO A 134 2.36 3.17 0.01
CA PRO A 134 3.06 2.55 1.14
C PRO A 134 2.68 1.07 1.33
N PRO A 135 3.55 0.28 2.01
CA PRO A 135 3.37 -1.16 2.14
C PRO A 135 2.07 -1.52 2.88
N ALA A 136 1.50 -2.66 2.46
CA ALA A 136 0.17 -3.09 2.84
C ALA A 136 0.07 -3.40 4.34
N GLN A 137 -1.02 -2.96 4.95
CA GLN A 137 -1.42 -3.24 6.34
C GLN A 137 -1.60 -4.74 6.63
N ASN A 138 -1.62 -5.57 5.58
CA ASN A 138 -1.77 -7.02 5.65
C ASN A 138 -0.61 -7.71 6.40
N SER A 139 0.58 -7.10 6.49
CA SER A 139 1.68 -7.65 7.27
C SER A 139 1.42 -7.60 8.78
N VAL A 140 0.72 -6.57 9.26
CA VAL A 140 0.31 -6.46 10.67
C VAL A 140 -0.73 -7.52 11.01
N LEU A 141 -1.73 -7.68 10.15
CA LEU A 141 -2.77 -8.71 10.31
C LEU A 141 -2.16 -10.12 10.31
N MET A 142 -1.13 -10.38 9.50
CA MET A 142 -0.44 -11.67 9.50
C MET A 142 0.31 -11.93 10.81
N LEU A 143 0.98 -10.92 11.38
CA LEU A 143 1.64 -11.06 12.69
C LEU A 143 0.63 -11.25 13.82
N GLN A 144 -0.50 -10.55 13.77
CA GLN A 144 -1.61 -10.74 14.72
C GLN A 144 -2.21 -12.14 14.62
N ALA A 145 -2.44 -12.64 13.40
CA ALA A 145 -2.94 -14.00 13.16
C ALA A 145 -1.94 -15.07 13.64
N ALA A 146 -0.64 -14.77 13.61
CA ALA A 146 0.41 -15.64 14.14
C ALA A 146 0.58 -15.55 15.67
N GLY A 147 -0.28 -14.81 16.38
CA GLY A 147 -0.20 -14.60 17.83
C GLY A 147 0.96 -13.71 18.29
N LYS A 148 1.65 -13.04 17.35
CA LYS A 148 2.80 -12.16 17.62
C LYS A 148 2.36 -10.72 17.83
N THR A 149 1.56 -10.48 18.87
CA THR A 149 0.91 -9.18 19.14
C THR A 149 1.91 -8.05 19.38
N GLY A 150 3.02 -8.29 20.08
CA GLY A 150 4.07 -7.28 20.30
C GLY A 150 4.79 -6.86 19.01
N GLU A 151 5.21 -7.81 18.18
CA GLU A 151 5.83 -7.52 16.87
C GLU A 151 4.85 -6.78 15.94
N ALA A 152 3.57 -7.14 16.00
CA ALA A 152 2.52 -6.48 15.22
C ALA A 152 2.33 -5.01 15.63
N GLU A 153 2.44 -4.71 16.93
CA GLU A 153 2.33 -3.35 17.46
C GLU A 153 3.49 -2.47 17.01
N ASP A 154 4.73 -2.96 17.13
CA ASP A 154 5.92 -2.23 16.68
C ASP A 154 5.87 -1.99 15.18
N LEU A 155 5.41 -2.98 14.41
CA LEU A 155 5.20 -2.83 12.97
C LEU A 155 4.08 -1.83 12.66
N ALA A 156 3.00 -1.79 13.46
CA ALA A 156 1.91 -0.84 13.30
C ALA A 156 2.37 0.61 13.53
N ARG A 157 3.16 0.86 14.59
CA ARG A 157 3.77 2.18 14.86
C ARG A 157 4.72 2.61 13.74
N PHE A 158 5.54 1.68 13.26
CA PHE A 158 6.43 1.90 12.11
C PHE A 158 5.65 2.26 10.85
N LEU A 159 4.60 1.49 10.53
CA LEU A 159 3.73 1.75 9.40
C LEU A 159 3.07 3.11 9.52
N LEU A 160 2.48 3.45 10.67
CA LEU A 160 1.82 4.75 10.87
C LEU A 160 2.77 5.92 10.57
N GLY A 161 4.01 5.87 11.09
CA GLY A 161 5.04 6.86 10.79
C GLY A 161 5.39 6.90 9.30
N SER A 162 5.52 5.73 8.67
CA SER A 162 5.79 5.63 7.22
C SER A 162 4.66 6.22 6.39
N TYR A 163 3.40 5.95 6.73
CA TYR A 163 2.23 6.49 6.03
C TYR A 163 2.16 8.01 6.12
N ALA A 164 2.43 8.60 7.29
CA ALA A 164 2.44 10.05 7.47
C ALA A 164 3.50 10.72 6.59
N VAL A 165 4.72 10.18 6.57
CA VAL A 165 5.82 10.69 5.73
C VAL A 165 5.55 10.47 4.25
N SER A 166 5.06 9.28 3.88
CA SER A 166 4.78 8.92 2.50
C SER A 166 3.60 9.70 1.91
N ALA A 167 2.61 10.14 2.69
CA ALA A 167 1.52 10.97 2.19
C ALA A 167 2.03 12.27 1.55
N VAL A 168 2.98 12.94 2.22
CA VAL A 168 3.59 14.18 1.71
C VAL A 168 4.47 13.88 0.49
N SER A 169 5.30 12.84 0.56
CA SER A 169 6.19 12.46 -0.54
C SER A 169 5.41 12.02 -1.79
N LEU A 170 4.30 11.29 -1.62
CA LEU A 170 3.42 10.85 -2.69
C LEU A 170 2.82 12.03 -3.45
N VAL A 171 2.30 13.04 -2.72
CA VAL A 171 1.74 14.24 -3.34
C VAL A 171 2.80 14.96 -4.16
N LEU A 172 4.02 15.12 -3.64
CA LEU A 172 5.12 15.76 -4.37
C LEU A 172 5.53 14.98 -5.63
N VAL A 173 5.78 13.67 -5.50
CA VAL A 173 6.23 12.84 -6.62
C VAL A 173 5.19 12.78 -7.73
N VAL A 174 3.91 12.59 -7.37
CA VAL A 174 2.81 12.54 -8.35
C VAL A 174 2.63 13.89 -9.03
N THR A 175 2.65 15.00 -8.28
CA THR A 175 2.52 16.35 -8.85
C THR A 175 3.64 16.65 -9.85
N VAL A 176 4.89 16.35 -9.49
CA VAL A 176 6.04 16.56 -10.38
C VAL A 176 5.97 15.65 -11.61
N ALA A 177 5.58 14.38 -11.42
CA ALA A 177 5.46 13.42 -12.53
C ALA A 177 4.38 13.85 -13.53
N LEU A 178 3.22 14.29 -13.04
CA LEU A 178 2.13 14.79 -13.89
C LEU A 178 2.55 16.05 -14.65
N ALA A 179 3.19 17.01 -13.98
CA ALA A 179 3.70 18.22 -14.61
C ALA A 179 4.72 17.92 -15.73
N LYS A 180 5.66 16.99 -15.50
CA LYS A 180 6.64 16.60 -16.52
C LYS A 180 6.05 15.79 -17.68
N LEU A 181 4.92 15.12 -17.47
CA LEU A 181 4.20 14.39 -18.51
C LEU A 181 3.24 15.28 -19.31
N GLY A 182 3.07 16.55 -18.92
CA GLY A 182 2.12 17.47 -19.54
C GLY A 182 0.65 17.10 -19.27
N LEU A 183 0.41 16.49 -18.12
CA LEU A 183 -0.90 15.99 -17.67
C LEU A 183 -1.47 16.82 -16.51
N ALA A 184 -0.77 17.89 -16.10
CA ALA A 184 -1.18 18.83 -15.06
C ALA A 184 -1.70 20.13 -15.68
#